data_AF-A0A7L4WDG8-F1
#
_entry.id   AF-A0A7L4WDG8-F1
#
_cell.length_a   1.000
_cell.length_b   1.000
_cell.length_c   1.000
_cell.angle_alpha   90.00
_cell.angle_beta   90.00
_cell.angle_gamma   90.00
#
_symmetry.space_group_name_H-M   'P 1'
#
loop_
_entity.id
_entity.type
_entity.pdbx_description
1 polymer ?
#
loop_
_entity_poly.entity_id
_entity_poly.type
_entity_poly.pdbx_seq_one_letter_code
_entity_poly.pdbx_strand_id
1 'polypeptide(L)' 'MTEKLASLFGVSLELAQVIMPILVIHFVLALIALVDLIKNWKVRTMPIIWLFIILILNLIGPVLYFIIGRQQKHAD' A
#
# COMPACT_ATOMS: atom_id res chain seq x y z
N MET A 1 -10.80 24.12 15.97
CA MET A 1 -10.98 22.71 16.36
C MET A 1 -9.86 21.82 15.79
N THR A 2 -9.58 21.89 14.49
CA THR A 2 -8.53 21.11 13.80
C THR A 2 -7.12 21.40 14.30
N GLU A 3 -6.79 22.66 14.59
CA GLU A 3 -5.44 23.02 15.09
C GLU A 3 -5.15 22.44 16.47
N LYS A 4 -6.17 22.40 17.34
CA LYS A 4 -6.07 21.77 18.66
C LYS A 4 -5.83 20.27 18.57
N LEU A 5 -6.38 19.62 17.54
CA LEU A 5 -6.14 18.19 17.29
C LEU A 5 -4.71 17.97 16.77
N ALA A 6 -4.28 18.77 15.80
CA ALA A 6 -2.92 18.68 15.24
C ALA A 6 -1.84 18.88 16.33
N SER A 7 -2.03 19.86 17.22
CA SER A 7 -1.12 20.13 18.33
C SER A 7 -1.07 19.02 19.39
N LEU A 8 -2.15 18.25 19.58
CA LEU A 8 -2.15 17.11 20.53
C LEU A 8 -1.22 15.98 20.09
N PHE A 9 -1.00 15.85 18.77
CA PHE A 9 -0.10 14.84 18.21
C PHE A 9 1.29 15.40 17.88
N GLY A 10 1.56 16.67 18.23
CA GLY A 10 2.83 17.34 17.89
C GLY A 10 3.03 17.55 16.39
N VAL A 11 1.95 17.53 15.60
CA VAL A 11 1.99 17.67 14.14
C VAL A 11 1.51 19.07 13.74
N SER A 12 2.26 19.75 12.87
CA SER A 12 1.79 21.02 12.29
C SER A 12 0.80 20.79 11.15
N LEU A 13 -0.19 21.68 11.01
CA LEU A 13 -1.17 21.60 9.91
C LEU A 13 -0.52 21.69 8.53
N GLU A 14 0.53 22.50 8.42
CA GLU A 14 1.30 22.68 7.20
C GLU A 14 1.92 21.36 6.74
N LEU A 15 2.51 20.60 7.66
CA LEU A 15 3.06 19.28 7.37
C LEU A 15 1.95 18.29 7.01
N ALA A 16 0.83 18.32 7.74
CA ALA A 16 -0.30 17.45 7.48
C ALA A 16 -0.86 17.66 6.06
N GLN A 17 -0.98 18.90 5.59
CA GLN A 17 -1.49 19.20 4.25
C GLN A 17 -0.61 18.62 3.13
N VAL A 18 0.72 18.58 3.32
CA VAL A 18 1.66 18.04 2.34
C VAL A 18 1.72 16.50 2.41
N ILE A 19 1.69 15.92 3.62
CA ILE A 19 1.81 14.47 3.81
C ILE A 19 0.50 13.72 3.50
N MET A 20 -0.66 14.32 3.78
CA MET A 20 -1.95 13.67 3.57
C MET A 20 -2.15 13.10 2.17
N PRO A 21 -1.92 13.84 1.06
CA PRO A 21 -2.11 13.29 -0.28
C PRO A 21 -1.19 12.09 -0.57
N ILE A 22 0.06 12.14 -0.10
CA ILE A 22 1.04 11.05 -0.27
C ILE A 22 0.56 9.81 0.50
N LEU A 23 0.08 9.98 1.73
CA LEU A 23 -0.49 8.88 2.50
C LEU A 23 -1.73 8.29 1.81
N VAL A 24 -2.63 9.12 1.30
CA VAL A 24 -3.83 8.63 0.57
C VAL A 24 -3.42 7.78 -0.63
N ILE A 25 -2.49 8.27 -1.46
CA ILE A 25 -2.00 7.51 -2.62
C ILE A 25 -1.37 6.19 -2.18
N HIS A 26 -0.53 6.24 -1.13
CA HIS A 26 0.12 5.06 -0.57
C HIS A 26 -0.90 4.02 -0.11
N PHE A 27 -1.90 4.41 0.69
CA PHE A 27 -2.95 3.51 1.18
C PHE A 27 -3.82 2.98 0.05
N VAL A 28 -4.24 3.82 -0.89
CA VAL A 28 -5.04 3.38 -2.05
C VAL A 28 -4.26 2.35 -2.87
N LEU A 29 -2.99 2.59 -3.14
CA LEU A 29 -2.15 1.65 -3.89
C LEU A 29 -1.99 0.31 -3.15
N ALA A 30 -1.71 0.36 -1.85
CA ALA A 30 -1.60 -0.83 -1.02
C ALA A 30 -2.91 -1.63 -0.97
N LEU A 31 -4.05 -0.94 -0.81
CA LEU A 31 -5.37 -1.58 -0.81
C LEU A 31 -5.67 -2.26 -2.15
N ILE A 32 -5.43 -1.59 -3.28
CA ILE A 32 -5.65 -2.19 -4.59
C ILE A 32 -4.74 -3.41 -4.78
N ALA A 33 -3.47 -3.34 -4.34
CA ALA A 33 -2.54 -4.46 -4.44
C ALA A 33 -2.99 -5.66 -3.59
N LEU A 34 -3.44 -5.42 -2.36
CA LEU A 34 -3.97 -6.46 -1.48
C LEU A 34 -5.25 -7.08 -2.03
N VAL A 35 -6.18 -6.27 -2.53
CA VAL A 35 -7.43 -6.75 -3.14
C VAL A 35 -7.14 -7.60 -4.37
N ASP A 36 -6.24 -7.17 -5.27
CA ASP A 36 -5.83 -7.97 -6.43
C ASP A 36 -5.15 -9.29 -6.00
N LEU A 37 -4.31 -9.24 -4.96
CA LEU A 37 -3.64 -10.42 -4.44
C LEU A 37 -4.63 -11.45 -3.89
N ILE A 38 -5.58 -11.01 -3.05
CA ILE A 38 -6.60 -11.88 -2.46
C ILE A 38 -7.52 -12.45 -3.55
N LYS A 39 -7.94 -11.61 -4.51
CA LYS A 39 -8.82 -12.04 -5.62
C LYS A 39 -8.18 -13.12 -6.50
N ASN A 40 -6.87 -13.03 -6.72
CA ASN A 40 -6.13 -13.98 -7.56
C ASN A 40 -5.34 -15.02 -6.74
N TRP A 41 -5.63 -15.17 -5.44
CA TRP A 41 -4.80 -15.97 -4.52
C TRP A 41 -4.58 -17.40 -5.01
N LYS A 42 -5.62 -18.06 -5.53
CA LYS A 42 -5.56 -19.47 -5.98
C LYS A 42 -4.85 -19.67 -7.32
N VAL A 43 -4.70 -18.61 -8.12
CA VAL A 43 -4.12 -18.68 -9.48
C VAL A 43 -2.62 -18.37 -9.46
N ARG A 44 -2.14 -17.73 -8.40
CA ARG A 44 -0.74 -17.32 -8.25
C ARG A 44 0.09 -18.44 -7.64
N THR A 45 1.33 -18.58 -8.10
CA THR A 45 2.28 -19.58 -7.59
C THR A 45 2.77 -19.23 -6.18
N MET A 46 3.01 -17.95 -5.90
CA MET A 46 3.58 -17.49 -4.62
C MET A 46 2.82 -16.29 -4.03
N PRO A 47 1.51 -16.42 -3.73
CA PRO A 47 0.71 -15.31 -3.20
C PRO A 47 1.17 -14.84 -1.82
N ILE A 48 1.68 -15.76 -0.99
CA ILE A 48 2.13 -15.47 0.38
C ILE A 48 3.34 -14.54 0.38
N ILE A 49 4.29 -14.73 -0.54
CA ILE A 49 5.47 -13.86 -0.65
C ILE A 49 5.04 -12.44 -0.99
N TRP A 50 4.11 -12.29 -1.93
CA TRP A 50 3.58 -10.99 -2.30
C TRP A 50 2.81 -10.31 -1.16
N LEU A 51 2.11 -11.08 -0.32
CA LEU A 51 1.44 -10.54 0.87
C LEU A 51 2.47 -9.89 1.80
N PHE A 52 3.56 -10.59 2.12
CA PHE A 52 4.62 -10.03 2.97
C PHE A 52 5.31 -8.82 2.34
N ILE A 53 5.60 -8.87 1.03
CA ILE A 53 6.22 -7.74 0.31
C ILE A 53 5.34 -6.49 0.40
N ILE A 54 4.04 -6.63 0.15
CA ILE A 54 3.09 -5.51 0.18
C ILE A 54 2.99 -4.90 1.59
N LEU A 55 2.97 -5.73 2.64
CA LEU A 55 2.80 -5.26 4.02
C LEU A 55 4.08 -4.69 4.64
N ILE A 56 5.26 -5.19 4.28
CA ILE A 56 6.52 -4.84 4.95
C ILE A 56 7.27 -3.72 4.20
N LEU A 57 7.23 -3.69 2.87
CA LEU A 57 8.04 -2.76 2.07
C LEU A 57 7.38 -1.39 1.83
N ASN A 58 6.39 -1.00 2.64
CA ASN A 58 5.66 0.27 2.53
C ASN A 58 5.27 0.56 1.07
N LEU A 59 5.61 1.73 0.50
CA LEU A 59 5.23 2.10 -0.86
C LEU A 59 5.88 1.20 -1.92
N ILE A 60 7.07 0.68 -1.64
CA ILE A 60 7.83 -0.17 -2.58
C ILE A 60 7.10 -1.50 -2.79
N GLY A 61 6.48 -2.07 -1.75
CA GLY A 61 5.80 -3.37 -1.82
C GLY A 61 4.67 -3.43 -2.86
N PRO A 62 3.63 -2.59 -2.75
CA PRO A 62 2.56 -2.46 -3.74
C PRO A 62 3.07 -2.12 -5.13
N VAL A 63 4.08 -1.24 -5.25
CA VAL A 63 4.67 -0.89 -6.55
C VAL A 63 5.31 -2.12 -7.20
N LEU A 64 6.15 -2.86 -6.47
CA LEU A 64 6.77 -4.10 -6.96
C LEU A 64 5.71 -5.15 -7.30
N TYR A 65 4.63 -5.22 -6.52
CA TYR A 65 3.51 -6.11 -6.82
C TYR A 65 2.90 -5.79 -8.19
N PHE A 66 2.63 -4.53 -8.50
CA PHE A 66 2.03 -4.18 -9.79
C PHE A 66 2.98 -4.37 -10.98
N ILE A 67 4.28 -4.10 -10.78
CA ILE A 67 5.29 -4.23 -11.84
C ILE A 67 5.62 -5.70 -12.12
N ILE A 68 5.92 -6.48 -11.07
CA ILE A 68 6.45 -7.83 -11.18
C ILE A 68 5.41 -8.86 -10.75
N GLY A 69 4.84 -8.68 -9.55
CA GLY A 69 3.99 -9.69 -8.92
C GLY A 69 2.71 -10.00 -9.67
N ARG A 70 2.12 -9.00 -10.35
CA ARG A 70 0.87 -9.14 -11.08
C ARG A 70 0.98 -10.15 -12.22
N GLN A 71 2.16 -10.25 -12.86
CA GLN A 71 2.42 -11.12 -14.01
C GLN A 71 2.71 -12.58 -13.62
N GLN A 72 2.98 -12.87 -12.35
CA GLN A 72 3.21 -14.24 -11.85
C GLN A 72 1.89 -15.00 -11.61
N LYS A 73 1.06 -15.07 -12.64
CA LYS A 73 -0.06 -16.03 -12.76
C LYS A 73 0.52 -17.24 -13.47
N HIS A 74 0.13 -18.45 -13.07
CA HIS A 74 0.62 -19.76 -13.57
C HIS A 74 1.62 -19.65 -14.73
N ALA A 75 2.90 -19.88 -14.44
CA ALA A 75 3.89 -20.09 -15.49
C ALA A 75 3.57 -21.44 -16.13
N ASP A 76 2.98 -21.41 -17.31
CA ASP A 76 2.97 -22.55 -18.23
C ASP A 76 4.42 -22.81 -18.68
#